data_AF-A0A7G2DWW4-F1
#
_entry.id   AF-A0A7G2DWW4-F1
#
_cell.length_a   1.000
_cell.length_b   1.000
_cell.length_c   1.000
_cell.angle_alpha   90.00
_cell.angle_beta   90.00
_cell.angle_gamma   90.00
#
_symmetry.space_group_name_H-M   'P 1'
#
loop_
_entity.id
_entity.type
_entity.pdbx_description
1 polymer ?
#
loop_
_entity_poly.entity_id
_entity_poly.type
_entity_poly.pdbx_seq_one_letter_code
_entity_poly.pdbx_strand_id
1 'polypeptide(L)'
;MKQCFAAVDAVVGAKDDEGKMAAAGKLMECLAILEETFQKSSKGLVFFGGETIGYLDIACSALLGPISVIEAFSGVKFLREETTPGLIKWAERFRAHEAVKPYMPSVEEVVAFAKQKFNVQ
;
A
#
# COMPACT_ATOMS: atom_id res chain seq x y z
N MET A 1 -8.25 5.31 -5.69
CA MET A 1 -6.91 5.96 -5.71
C MET A 1 -6.85 7.28 -4.95
N LYS A 2 -7.53 8.37 -5.36
CA LYS A 2 -7.47 9.67 -4.64
C LYS A 2 -7.76 9.57 -3.13
N GLN A 3 -8.79 8.80 -2.76
CA GLN A 3 -9.18 8.59 -1.36
C GLN A 3 -8.11 7.81 -0.57
N CYS A 4 -7.49 6.79 -1.18
CA CYS A 4 -6.42 6.00 -0.55
C CYS A 4 -5.21 6.89 -0.22
N PHE A 5 -4.78 7.73 -1.17
CA PHE A 5 -3.68 8.67 -0.93
C PHE A 5 -4.04 9.72 0.14
N ALA A 6 -5.25 10.27 0.10
CA ALA A 6 -5.69 11.18 1.15
C ALA A 6 -5.72 10.53 2.54
N ALA A 7 -6.09 9.24 2.63
CA ALA A 7 -6.04 8.50 3.89
C ALA A 7 -4.60 8.27 4.36
N VAL A 8 -3.68 7.90 3.45
CA VAL A 8 -2.23 7.79 3.76
C VAL A 8 -1.68 9.12 4.29
N ASP A 9 -1.95 10.23 3.59
CA ASP A 9 -1.48 11.55 4.01
C ASP A 9 -2.05 11.95 5.37
N ALA A 10 -3.31 11.62 5.64
CA ALA A 10 -3.95 11.87 6.93
C ALA A 10 -3.32 11.03 8.06
N VAL A 11 -2.97 9.77 7.81
CA VAL A 11 -2.29 8.92 8.81
C VAL A 11 -0.92 9.49 9.17
N VAL A 12 -0.16 9.94 8.16
CA VAL A 12 1.18 10.52 8.37
C VAL A 12 1.10 11.89 9.07
N GLY A 13 0.08 12.70 8.75
CA GLY A 13 -0.06 14.06 9.28
C GLY A 13 -0.77 14.20 10.63
N ALA A 14 -1.40 13.14 11.13
CA ALA A 14 -2.17 13.19 12.39
C ALA A 14 -1.27 13.40 13.62
N LYS A 15 -1.63 14.37 14.46
CA LYS A 15 -0.82 14.80 15.62
C LYS A 15 -1.20 14.11 16.92
N ASP A 16 -2.41 13.57 17.01
CA ASP A 16 -2.96 12.87 18.16
C ASP A 16 -3.39 11.45 17.78
N ASP A 17 -3.62 10.62 18.80
CA ASP A 17 -3.94 9.21 18.59
C ASP A 17 -5.35 9.02 18.02
N GLU A 18 -6.30 9.90 18.35
CA GLU A 18 -7.67 9.86 17.81
C GLU A 18 -7.67 10.09 16.29
N GLY A 19 -6.97 11.12 15.82
CA GLY A 19 -6.81 11.44 14.41
C GLY A 19 -6.08 10.32 13.66
N LYS A 20 -5.03 9.73 14.25
CA LYS A 20 -4.33 8.57 13.68
C LYS A 20 -5.26 7.38 13.52
N MET A 21 -6.04 7.05 14.55
CA MET A 21 -6.98 5.93 14.51
C MET A 21 -8.09 6.13 13.48
N ALA A 22 -8.67 7.34 13.40
CA ALA A 22 -9.68 7.66 12.40
C ALA A 22 -9.13 7.58 10.97
N ALA A 23 -7.91 8.10 10.74
CA ALA A 23 -7.25 8.01 9.45
C ALA A 23 -6.88 6.57 9.08
N ALA A 24 -6.41 5.79 10.05
CA ALA A 24 -6.11 4.37 9.86
C ALA A 24 -7.36 3.57 9.48
N GLY A 25 -8.50 3.81 10.13
CA GLY A 25 -9.78 3.20 9.77
C GLY A 25 -10.16 3.50 8.31
N LYS A 26 -10.06 4.77 7.89
CA LYS A 26 -10.31 5.18 6.49
C LYS A 26 -9.36 4.51 5.50
N LEU A 27 -8.08 4.35 5.87
CA LEU A 27 -7.12 3.64 5.03
C LEU A 27 -7.49 2.16 4.88
N MET A 28 -7.89 1.48 5.97
CA MET A 28 -8.36 0.10 5.91
C MET A 28 -9.60 -0.06 5.03
N GLU A 29 -10.59 0.85 5.14
CA GLU A 29 -11.77 0.87 4.26
C GLU A 29 -11.38 1.07 2.79
N CYS A 30 -10.48 2.00 2.51
CA CYS A 30 -9.95 2.24 1.17
C CYS A 30 -9.26 1.01 0.57
N LEU A 31 -8.51 0.27 1.39
CA LEU A 31 -7.83 -0.96 0.96
C LEU A 31 -8.81 -2.11 0.73
N ALA A 32 -9.88 -2.22 1.53
CA ALA A 32 -10.95 -3.20 1.29
C ALA A 32 -11.66 -2.94 -0.05
N ILE A 33 -11.97 -1.68 -0.36
CA ILE A 33 -12.54 -1.29 -1.66
C ILE A 33 -11.57 -1.61 -2.81
N LEU A 34 -10.27 -1.40 -2.59
CA LEU A 34 -9.25 -1.71 -3.58
C LEU A 34 -9.10 -3.22 -3.81
N GLU A 35 -9.22 -4.03 -2.75
CA GLU A 35 -9.29 -5.50 -2.85
C GLU A 35 -10.49 -5.93 -3.69
N GLU A 36 -11.69 -5.43 -3.41
CA GLU A 36 -12.86 -5.74 -4.24
C GLU A 36 -12.66 -5.35 -5.70
N THR A 37 -12.03 -4.19 -5.93
CA THR A 37 -11.70 -3.71 -7.27
C THR A 37 -10.71 -4.64 -7.95
N PHE A 38 -9.67 -5.10 -7.23
CA PHE A 38 -8.71 -6.07 -7.73
C PHE A 38 -9.40 -7.38 -8.14
N GLN A 39 -10.27 -7.93 -7.29
CA GLN A 39 -10.99 -9.17 -7.60
C GLN A 39 -11.89 -9.01 -8.84
N LYS A 40 -12.59 -7.88 -8.98
CA LYS A 40 -13.46 -7.60 -10.12
C LYS A 40 -12.67 -7.35 -11.42
N SER A 41 -11.59 -6.58 -11.35
CA SER A 41 -10.81 -6.16 -12.53
C SER A 41 -9.84 -7.23 -13.03
N SER A 42 -9.19 -7.96 -12.13
CA SER A 42 -8.24 -9.02 -12.50
C SER A 42 -8.93 -10.23 -13.14
N LYS A 43 -10.23 -10.45 -12.86
CA LYS A 43 -10.98 -11.63 -13.29
C LYS A 43 -10.27 -12.95 -12.88
N GLY A 44 -9.63 -12.95 -11.72
CA GLY A 44 -8.88 -14.10 -11.20
C GLY A 44 -7.44 -14.22 -11.71
N LEU A 45 -6.97 -13.25 -12.48
CA LEU A 45 -5.59 -13.20 -12.97
C LEU A 45 -4.65 -12.51 -11.97
N VAL A 46 -3.40 -12.34 -12.39
CA VAL A 46 -2.29 -11.97 -11.52
C VAL A 46 -2.29 -10.49 -11.14
N PHE A 47 -2.68 -9.64 -12.08
CA PHE A 47 -2.57 -8.18 -12.01
C PHE A 47 -3.94 -7.53 -12.21
N PHE A 48 -4.07 -6.24 -11.85
CA PHE A 48 -5.26 -5.45 -12.21
C PHE A 48 -5.42 -5.39 -13.74
N GLY A 49 -4.32 -5.38 -14.49
CA GLY A 49 -4.28 -5.52 -15.94
C GLY A 49 -4.56 -6.92 -16.49
N GLY A 50 -4.80 -7.91 -15.62
CA GLY A 50 -5.01 -9.30 -16.00
C GLY A 50 -3.72 -10.12 -15.94
N GLU A 51 -3.25 -10.60 -17.10
CA GLU A 51 -2.04 -11.44 -17.19
C GLU A 51 -0.74 -10.64 -17.04
N THR A 52 -0.77 -9.36 -17.38
CA THR A 52 0.40 -8.47 -17.39
C THR A 52 0.14 -7.21 -16.56
N ILE A 53 1.22 -6.54 -16.15
CA ILE A 53 1.14 -5.26 -15.44
C ILE A 53 0.44 -4.23 -16.32
N GLY A 54 -0.67 -3.69 -15.84
CA GLY A 54 -1.42 -2.62 -16.47
C GLY A 54 -1.26 -1.28 -15.76
N TYR A 55 -1.99 -0.27 -16.25
CA TYR A 55 -1.99 1.07 -15.67
C TYR A 55 -2.38 1.09 -14.19
N LEU A 56 -3.40 0.33 -13.81
CA LEU A 56 -3.86 0.28 -12.42
C LEU A 56 -2.83 -0.36 -11.50
N ASP A 57 -2.07 -1.36 -11.96
CA ASP A 57 -0.99 -1.95 -11.18
C ASP A 57 0.08 -0.90 -10.86
N ILE A 58 0.50 -0.14 -11.87
CA ILE A 58 1.49 0.94 -11.71
C ILE A 58 0.95 2.00 -10.74
N ALA A 59 -0.29 2.47 -10.94
CA ALA A 59 -0.89 3.49 -10.08
C ALA A 59 -1.05 3.02 -8.62
N CYS A 60 -1.44 1.76 -8.41
CA CYS A 60 -1.61 1.19 -7.07
C CYS A 60 -0.27 0.93 -6.39
N SER A 61 0.78 0.60 -7.14
CA SER A 61 2.11 0.32 -6.59
C SER A 61 2.70 1.50 -5.83
N ALA A 62 2.33 2.73 -6.20
CA ALA A 62 2.76 3.95 -5.51
C ALA A 62 2.26 4.05 -4.04
N LEU A 63 1.26 3.25 -3.64
CA LEU A 63 0.81 3.13 -2.26
C LEU A 63 1.71 2.22 -1.41
N LEU A 64 2.44 1.27 -2.02
CA LEU A 64 3.17 0.23 -1.30
C LEU A 64 4.27 0.79 -0.40
N GLY A 65 5.00 1.81 -0.87
CA GLY A 65 6.05 2.48 -0.10
C GLY A 65 5.50 3.16 1.16
N PRO A 66 4.59 4.16 1.03
CA PRO A 66 3.98 4.82 2.17
C PRO A 66 3.28 3.88 3.16
N ILE A 67 2.57 2.86 2.67
CA ILE A 67 1.95 1.85 3.55
C ILE A 67 3.04 1.12 4.37
N SER A 68 4.12 0.66 3.74
CA SER A 68 5.20 -0.03 4.45
C SER A 68 5.83 0.84 5.54
N VAL A 69 5.96 2.15 5.29
CA VAL A 69 6.44 3.12 6.28
C VAL A 69 5.48 3.26 7.45
N ILE A 70 4.19 3.44 7.18
CA ILE A 70 3.16 3.55 8.22
C ILE A 70 3.13 2.29 9.07
N GLU A 71 3.18 1.10 8.46
CA GLU A 71 3.21 -0.18 9.17
C GLU A 71 4.46 -0.29 10.07
N ALA A 72 5.63 0.12 9.59
CA ALA A 72 6.88 0.06 10.35
C ALA A 72 6.87 0.99 11.57
N PHE A 73 6.29 2.19 11.45
CA PHE A 73 6.24 3.15 12.56
C PHE A 73 5.11 2.88 13.56
N SER A 74 3.96 2.38 13.09
CA SER A 74 2.79 2.14 13.94
C SER A 74 2.74 0.74 14.54
N GLY A 75 3.43 -0.23 13.94
CA GLY A 75 3.28 -1.65 14.25
C GLY A 75 1.94 -2.26 13.78
N VAL A 76 1.08 -1.48 13.13
CA VAL A 76 -0.23 -1.93 12.62
C VAL A 76 -0.09 -2.39 11.18
N LYS A 77 -0.57 -3.59 10.87
CA LYS A 77 -0.67 -4.09 9.49
C LYS A 77 -1.94 -3.61 8.81
N PHE A 78 -1.79 -3.03 7.61
CA PHE A 78 -2.89 -2.51 6.80
C PHE A 78 -3.28 -3.48 5.69
N LEU A 79 -2.29 -4.11 5.04
CA LEU A 79 -2.55 -5.28 4.20
C LEU A 79 -2.62 -6.52 5.10
N ARG A 80 -3.80 -7.16 5.13
CA ARG A 80 -4.10 -8.30 6.01
C ARG A 80 -4.71 -9.44 5.22
N GLU A 81 -4.39 -10.68 5.58
CA GLU A 81 -4.90 -11.88 4.90
C GLU A 81 -6.43 -11.97 5.00
N GLU A 82 -7.02 -11.49 6.09
CA GLU A 82 -8.46 -11.57 6.33
C GLU A 82 -9.26 -10.60 5.45
N THR A 83 -8.68 -9.46 5.07
CA THR A 83 -9.41 -8.38 4.39
C THR A 83 -8.88 -8.04 3.01
N THR A 84 -7.61 -8.29 2.73
CA THR A 84 -6.93 -7.92 1.48
C THR A 84 -5.98 -9.03 0.95
N PRO A 85 -6.40 -10.30 0.89
CA PRO A 85 -5.52 -11.40 0.50
C PRO A 85 -5.07 -11.33 -0.96
N GLY A 86 -5.91 -10.78 -1.86
CA GLY A 86 -5.56 -10.56 -3.26
C GLY A 86 -4.49 -9.50 -3.41
N LEU A 87 -4.61 -8.38 -2.71
CA LEU A 87 -3.62 -7.29 -2.72
C LEU A 87 -2.28 -7.72 -2.13
N ILE A 88 -2.25 -8.61 -1.12
CA ILE A 88 -0.98 -9.18 -0.62
C ILE A 88 -0.27 -9.93 -1.74
N LYS A 89 -0.94 -10.91 -2.35
CA LYS A 89 -0.39 -11.73 -3.45
C LYS A 89 -0.02 -10.89 -4.66
N TRP A 90 -0.85 -9.90 -4.99
CA TRP A 90 -0.57 -8.94 -6.05
C TRP A 90 0.70 -8.15 -5.75
N ALA A 91 0.86 -7.60 -4.55
CA ALA A 91 2.01 -6.81 -4.19
C ALA A 91 3.32 -7.63 -4.21
N GLU A 92 3.27 -8.89 -3.76
CA GLU A 92 4.40 -9.82 -3.86
C GLU A 92 4.80 -10.06 -5.32
N ARG A 93 3.84 -10.40 -6.18
CA ARG A 93 4.09 -10.66 -7.60
C ARG A 93 4.53 -9.43 -8.36
N PHE A 94 3.96 -8.27 -8.05
CA PHE A 94 4.35 -6.99 -8.64
C PHE A 94 5.80 -6.66 -8.31
N ARG A 95 6.21 -6.77 -7.04
CA ARG A 95 7.60 -6.54 -6.61
C ARG A 95 8.58 -7.55 -7.22
N ALA A 96 8.17 -8.79 -7.40
CA ALA A 96 8.99 -9.85 -7.99
C ALA A 96 9.10 -9.78 -9.52
N HIS A 97 8.24 -9.00 -10.19
CA HIS A 97 8.21 -8.92 -11.65
C HIS A 97 9.52 -8.31 -12.18
N GLU A 98 10.12 -8.92 -13.21
CA GLU A 98 11.44 -8.54 -13.74
C GLU A 98 11.54 -7.06 -14.18
N ALA A 99 10.45 -6.51 -14.74
CA ALA A 99 10.39 -5.10 -15.11
C ALA A 99 10.32 -4.12 -13.91
N VAL A 100 9.95 -4.60 -12.71
CA VAL A 100 9.73 -3.79 -11.50
C VAL A 100 10.87 -3.94 -10.52
N LYS A 101 11.33 -5.17 -10.30
CA LYS A 101 12.33 -5.54 -9.28
C LYS A 101 13.58 -4.63 -9.25
N PRO A 102 14.17 -4.21 -10.39
CA PRO A 102 15.34 -3.32 -10.37
C PRO A 102 15.07 -1.90 -9.84
N TYR A 103 13.81 -1.46 -9.85
CA TYR A 103 13.40 -0.10 -9.46
C TYR A 103 12.70 -0.05 -8.10
N MET A 104 12.35 -1.20 -7.53
CA MET A 104 11.60 -1.25 -6.30
C MET A 104 12.56 -1.22 -5.10
N PRO A 105 12.52 -0.17 -4.25
CA PRO A 105 13.28 -0.16 -3.01
C PRO A 105 12.78 -1.23 -2.05
N SER A 106 13.69 -1.77 -1.24
CA SER A 106 13.35 -2.61 -0.09
C SER A 106 12.54 -1.83 0.95
N VAL A 107 11.81 -2.55 1.80
CA VAL A 107 11.04 -1.91 2.89
C VAL A 107 11.98 -1.16 3.81
N GLU A 108 13.15 -1.72 4.09
CA GLU A 108 14.21 -1.14 4.90
C GLU A 108 14.71 0.19 4.32
N GLU A 109 14.95 0.26 3.01
CA GLU A 109 15.37 1.49 2.33
C GLU A 109 14.30 2.57 2.37
N VAL A 110 13.03 2.23 2.15
CA VAL A 110 11.93 3.22 2.20
C VAL A 110 11.73 3.73 3.63
N VAL A 111 11.82 2.85 4.64
CA VAL A 111 11.73 3.24 6.06
C VAL A 111 12.93 4.11 6.46
N ALA A 112 14.15 3.76 6.06
CA ALA A 112 15.34 4.56 6.32
C ALA A 112 15.24 5.96 5.70
N PHE A 113 14.78 6.03 4.44
CA PHE A 113 14.50 7.30 3.78
C PHE A 113 13.45 8.13 4.54
N ALA A 114 12.35 7.50 4.99
CA ALA A 114 11.31 8.18 5.75
C ALA A 114 11.83 8.71 7.10
N LYS A 115 12.61 7.91 7.84
CA LYS A 115 13.28 8.32 9.07
C LYS A 115 14.15 9.57 8.86
N GLN A 116 14.96 9.57 7.80
CA GLN A 116 15.78 10.72 7.44
C GLN A 116 14.93 11.94 7.05
N LYS A 117 13.90 11.75 6.22
CA LYS A 117 13.04 12.82 5.72
C LYS A 117 12.22 13.50 6.82
N PHE A 118 11.69 12.70 7.76
CA PHE A 118 10.83 13.16 8.83
C PHE A 118 11.58 13.41 10.15
N ASN A 119 12.90 13.25 10.15
CA ASN A 119 13.77 13.40 11.30
C ASN A 119 13.31 12.57 12.52
N VAL A 120 12.89 11.34 12.25
CA VAL A 120 12.43 10.34 13.23
C VAL A 120 13.54 9.30 13.37
N GLN A 121 14.11 9.12 14.57
CA GLN A 121 15.16 8.13 14.84
C GLN A 121 14.64 6.69 14.82
#